data_AF-A0A6L6U640-F1
#
_entry.id   AF-A0A6L6U640-F1
#
_cell.length_a   1.000
_cell.length_b   1.000
_cell.length_c   1.000
_cell.angle_alpha   90.00
_cell.angle_beta   90.00
_cell.angle_gamma   90.00
#
_symmetry.space_group_name_H-M   'P 1'
#
loop_
_entity.id
_entity.type
_entity.pdbx_description
1 polymer ?
#
loop_
_entity_poly.entity_id
_entity_poly.type
_entity_poly.pdbx_seq_one_letter_code
_entity_poly.pdbx_strand_id
1 'polypeptide(L)'
;MGLMKLKKNKKYNYQPRYYKGDGFELKHKFDDYRTTIDPAKGLKGKFNAAVNDYKHNNDKSVNRRVLIIVGILVFLFLFLIGFDLSIFLPNS
;
A
#
# COMPACT_ATOMS: atom_id res chain seq x y z
N MET A 1 -12.26 -9.45 -10.87
CA MET A 1 -12.17 -10.13 -9.56
C MET A 1 -13.52 -10.79 -9.28
N GLY A 2 -13.67 -12.07 -9.65
CA GLY A 2 -14.94 -12.80 -9.51
C GLY A 2 -15.34 -13.03 -8.05
N LEU A 3 -16.64 -13.23 -7.83
CA LEU A 3 -17.27 -13.44 -6.51
C LEU A 3 -16.77 -14.68 -5.75
N MET A 4 -16.04 -15.59 -6.41
CA MET A 4 -15.48 -16.79 -5.80
C MET A 4 -14.00 -16.57 -5.48
N LYS A 5 -13.67 -16.48 -4.19
CA LYS A 5 -12.28 -16.42 -3.72
C LYS A 5 -11.60 -17.75 -4.04
N LEU A 6 -10.56 -17.74 -4.87
CA LEU A 6 -9.73 -18.91 -5.09
C LEU A 6 -9.17 -19.40 -3.76
N LYS A 7 -9.20 -20.72 -3.55
CA LYS A 7 -8.67 -21.35 -2.36
C LYS A 7 -7.16 -21.06 -2.28
N LYS A 8 -6.72 -20.48 -1.16
CA LYS A 8 -5.30 -20.22 -0.92
C LYS A 8 -4.52 -21.55 -0.85
N ASN A 9 -3.25 -21.49 -1.24
CA ASN A 9 -2.38 -22.66 -1.21
C ASN A 9 -2.28 -23.21 0.23
N LYS A 10 -2.33 -24.55 0.40
CA LYS A 10 -2.26 -25.18 1.73
C LYS A 10 -0.85 -24.96 2.30
N LYS A 11 -0.73 -24.27 3.43
CA LYS A 11 0.52 -24.19 4.20
C LYS A 11 0.62 -25.45 5.06
N TYR A 12 1.61 -26.29 4.83
CA TYR A 12 1.86 -27.48 5.64
C TYR A 12 2.80 -27.09 6.79
N ASN A 13 2.34 -27.23 8.03
CA ASN A 13 3.17 -27.03 9.22
C ASN A 13 3.94 -28.33 9.51
N TYR A 14 5.11 -28.51 8.88
CA TYR A 14 5.97 -29.65 9.17
C TYR A 14 6.83 -29.34 10.40
N GLN A 15 6.65 -30.13 11.46
CA GLN A 15 7.48 -30.07 12.65
C GLN A 15 8.48 -31.24 12.60
N PRO A 16 9.80 -31.00 12.48
CA PRO A 16 10.78 -32.08 12.42
C PRO A 16 10.85 -32.80 13.77
N ARG A 17 10.90 -34.14 13.76
CA ARG A 17 10.90 -34.95 14.99
C ARG A 17 12.08 -34.68 15.94
N TYR A 18 13.22 -34.22 15.42
CA TYR A 18 14.47 -34.04 16.18
C TYR A 18 14.90 -32.57 16.34
N TYR A 19 14.10 -31.62 15.85
CA TYR A 19 14.42 -30.20 15.94
C TYR A 19 13.78 -29.59 17.18
N LYS A 20 14.59 -28.97 18.06
CA LYS A 20 14.16 -28.33 19.32
C LYS A 20 13.93 -26.82 19.19
N GLY A 21 13.85 -26.28 17.97
CA GLY A 21 13.50 -24.89 17.72
C GLY A 21 12.05 -24.74 17.29
N ASP A 22 11.51 -23.52 17.38
CA ASP A 22 10.19 -23.20 16.85
C ASP A 22 10.16 -23.45 15.33
N GLY A 23 9.41 -24.47 14.91
CA GLY A 23 8.95 -24.77 13.54
C GLY A 23 9.87 -24.43 12.35
N PHE A 24 10.30 -25.45 11.61
CA PHE A 24 10.95 -25.24 10.31
C PHE A 24 9.92 -24.82 9.24
N GLU A 25 9.79 -23.51 8.98
CA GLU A 25 9.10 -23.02 7.80
C GLU A 25 10.03 -23.18 6.58
N LEU A 26 9.66 -24.06 5.63
CA LEU A 26 10.39 -24.23 4.36
C LEU A 26 10.15 -22.99 3.46
N LYS A 27 10.78 -21.87 3.79
CA LYS A 27 10.68 -20.61 3.04
C LYS A 27 11.64 -20.63 1.86
N HIS A 28 11.18 -20.13 0.72
CA HIS A 28 12.07 -19.84 -0.39
C HIS A 28 12.94 -18.61 -0.03
N LYS A 29 14.19 -18.56 -0.51
CA LYS A 29 15.15 -17.45 -0.21
C LYS A 29 14.60 -16.05 -0.53
N PHE A 30 13.61 -15.99 -1.42
CA PHE A 30 13.00 -14.74 -1.86
C PHE A 30 11.60 -14.51 -1.30
N ASP A 31 11.06 -15.41 -0.47
CA ASP A 31 9.69 -15.26 0.05
C ASP A 31 9.53 -14.00 0.91
N ASP A 32 10.56 -13.62 1.66
CA ASP A 32 10.53 -12.44 2.52
C ASP A 32 10.52 -11.11 1.73
N TYR A 33 10.93 -11.13 0.46
CA TYR A 33 10.94 -9.95 -0.42
C TYR A 33 9.70 -9.86 -1.32
N ARG A 34 8.77 -10.84 -1.24
CA ARG A 34 7.58 -10.90 -2.10
C ARG A 34 6.42 -10.14 -1.48
N THR A 35 6.29 -8.88 -1.87
CA THR A 35 5.19 -8.00 -1.43
C THR A 35 3.83 -8.32 -2.07
N THR A 36 3.79 -9.15 -3.13
CA THR A 36 2.58 -9.39 -3.95
C THR A 36 1.76 -10.62 -3.54
N ILE A 37 2.27 -11.50 -2.68
CA ILE A 37 1.63 -12.79 -2.37
C ILE A 37 0.48 -12.64 -1.36
N ASP A 38 0.60 -11.75 -0.38
CA ASP A 38 -0.50 -11.46 0.55
C ASP A 38 -1.02 -10.04 0.32
N PRO A 39 -2.19 -9.89 -0.33
CA PRO A 39 -2.76 -8.58 -0.55
C PRO A 39 -3.02 -7.93 0.80
N ALA A 40 -2.59 -6.67 0.95
CA ALA A 40 -2.72 -5.95 2.18
C ALA A 40 -4.20 -5.89 2.62
N LYS A 41 -4.53 -6.57 3.73
CA LYS A 41 -5.90 -6.70 4.21
C LYS A 41 -6.29 -5.49 5.09
N GLY A 42 -7.53 -5.04 4.93
CA GLY A 42 -8.09 -3.91 5.69
C GLY A 42 -7.49 -2.55 5.30
N LEU A 43 -8.02 -1.48 5.90
CA LEU A 43 -7.56 -0.11 5.63
C LEU A 43 -6.10 0.09 6.07
N LYS A 44 -5.75 -0.35 7.28
CA LYS A 44 -4.39 -0.21 7.83
C LYS A 44 -3.34 -0.92 6.97
N GLY A 45 -3.64 -2.13 6.50
CA GLY A 45 -2.75 -2.87 5.60
C GLY A 45 -2.53 -2.11 4.29
N LYS A 46 -3.62 -1.64 3.66
CA LYS A 46 -3.54 -0.87 2.41
C LYS A 46 -2.73 0.42 2.58
N PHE A 47 -2.91 1.14 3.69
CA PHE A 47 -2.16 2.37 3.98
C PHE A 47 -0.67 2.08 4.14
N ASN A 48 -0.30 1.10 4.96
CA ASN A 48 1.10 0.72 5.16
C ASN A 48 1.75 0.25 3.86
N ALA A 49 1.04 -0.54 3.04
CA ALA A 49 1.52 -0.99 1.75
C ALA A 49 1.76 0.19 0.79
N ALA A 50 0.82 1.14 0.70
CA ALA A 50 0.96 2.32 -0.15
C ALA A 50 2.14 3.23 0.29
N VAL A 51 2.34 3.42 1.59
CA VAL A 51 3.49 4.18 2.12
C VAL A 51 4.81 3.46 1.81
N ASN A 52 4.84 2.13 1.95
CA ASN A 52 6.02 1.35 1.63
C ASN A 52 6.35 1.41 0.13
N ASP A 53 5.33 1.31 -0.72
CA ASP A 53 5.43 1.41 -2.17
C ASP A 53 5.95 2.78 -2.61
N TYR A 54 5.42 3.87 -2.05
CA TYR A 54 5.89 5.23 -2.31
C TYR A 54 7.37 5.44 -1.97
N LYS A 55 7.88 4.80 -0.90
CA LYS A 55 9.29 4.93 -0.49
C LYS A 55 10.25 4.15 -1.39
N HIS A 56 9.84 3.00 -1.91
CA HIS A 56 10.71 2.09 -2.64
C HIS A 56 10.58 2.19 -4.16
N ASN A 57 9.46 2.70 -4.69
CA ASN A 57 9.20 2.86 -6.11
C ASN A 57 9.12 4.34 -6.51
N ASN A 58 10.28 4.96 -6.82
CA ASN A 58 10.36 6.37 -7.22
C ASN A 58 10.08 6.59 -8.71
N ASP A 59 8.88 6.23 -9.16
CA ASP A 59 8.44 6.58 -10.51
C ASP A 59 7.98 8.05 -10.56
N LYS A 60 8.82 8.90 -11.16
CA LYS A 60 8.55 10.34 -11.33
C LYS A 60 7.23 10.62 -12.06
N SER A 61 6.83 9.76 -12.99
CA SER A 61 5.59 9.92 -13.75
C SER A 61 4.35 9.70 -12.89
N VAL A 62 4.39 8.69 -12.02
CA VAL A 62 3.33 8.37 -11.06
C VAL A 62 3.24 9.46 -10.00
N ASN A 63 4.38 9.90 -9.45
CA ASN A 63 4.43 10.98 -8.46
C ASN A 63 3.81 12.28 -8.98
N ARG A 64 4.10 12.64 -10.24
CA ARG A 64 3.48 13.82 -10.88
C ARG A 64 1.97 13.67 -10.99
N ARG A 65 1.46 12.50 -11.40
CA ARG A 65 0.02 12.25 -11.48
C ARG A 65 -0.66 12.33 -10.12
N VAL A 66 -0.05 11.75 -9.08
CA VAL A 66 -0.57 11.82 -7.70
C VAL A 66 -0.67 13.26 -7.23
N LEU A 67 0.36 14.08 -7.46
CA LEU A 67 0.34 15.51 -7.11
C LEU A 67 -0.78 16.27 -7.83
N ILE A 68 -0.98 16.01 -9.13
CA ILE A 68 -2.06 16.64 -9.91
C ILE A 68 -3.43 16.24 -9.34
N ILE A 69 -3.64 14.95 -9.04
CA ILE A 69 -4.90 14.46 -8.46
C ILE A 69 -5.17 15.11 -7.10
N VAL A 70 -4.16 15.18 -6.22
CA VAL A 70 -4.28 15.83 -4.91
C VAL A 70 -4.61 17.32 -5.07
N GLY A 71 -3.93 18.02 -5.99
CA GLY A 71 -4.22 19.43 -6.28
C GLY A 71 -5.66 19.67 -6.74
N ILE A 72 -6.18 18.84 -7.63
CA ILE A 72 -7.57 18.93 -8.11
C ILE A 72 -8.57 18.66 -6.98
N LEU A 73 -8.33 17.63 -6.16
CA LEU A 73 -9.21 17.29 -5.03
C LEU A 73 -9.27 18.42 -3.99
N VAL A 74 -8.12 19.00 -3.66
CA VAL A 74 -8.05 20.16 -2.76
C VAL A 74 -8.76 21.36 -3.38
N PHE A 75 -8.52 21.64 -4.66
CA PHE A 75 -9.20 22.74 -5.36
C PHE A 75 -10.73 22.59 -5.35
N LEU A 76 -11.24 21.40 -5.66
CA LEU A 76 -12.68 21.11 -5.60
C LEU A 76 -13.23 21.26 -4.18
N PHE A 77 -12.49 20.79 -3.17
CA PHE A 77 -12.88 20.96 -1.78
C PHE A 77 -12.98 22.44 -1.39
N LEU A 78 -11.97 23.25 -1.74
CA LEU A 78 -11.94 24.68 -1.47
C LEU A 78 -13.07 25.42 -2.20
N PHE A 79 -13.38 25.01 -3.44
CA PHE A 79 -14.49 25.57 -4.21
C PHE A 79 -15.85 25.32 -3.56
N LEU A 80 -16.10 24.09 -3.06
CA LEU A 80 -17.39 23.73 -2.44
C LEU A 80 -17.69 24.53 -1.17
N ILE A 81 -16.68 24.87 -0.38
CA ILE A 81 -16.85 25.65 0.85
C ILE A 81 -16.81 27.16 0.61
N GLY A 82 -16.63 27.60 -0.64
CA GLY A 82 -16.48 29.02 -1.00
C GLY A 82 -15.23 29.66 -0.39
N PHE A 83 -14.15 28.89 -0.22
CA PHE A 83 -12.92 29.38 0.42
C PHE A 83 -12.28 30.46 -0.45
N ASP A 84 -12.00 31.62 0.17
CA ASP A 84 -11.37 32.73 -0.51
C ASP A 84 -9.85 32.49 -0.66
N LEU A 85 -9.41 32.26 -1.90
CA LEU A 85 -8.00 32.06 -2.23
C LEU A 85 -7.20 33.38 -2.20
N SER A 86 -7.87 34.54 -2.14
CA SER A 86 -7.21 35.85 -2.11
C SER A 86 -6.42 36.09 -0.82
N ILE A 87 -6.71 35.34 0.26
CA ILE A 87 -5.98 35.40 1.53
C ILE A 87 -4.49 35.04 1.39
N PHE A 88 -4.11 34.34 0.31
CA PHE A 88 -2.72 33.99 0.03
C PHE A 88 -1.98 34.98 -0.87
N LEU A 89 -2.66 36.02 -1.36
CA LEU A 89 -2.05 37.07 -2.18
C LEU A 89 -1.39 38.12 -1.27
N PRO A 90 -0.16 38.58 -1.57
CA PRO A 90 0.44 39.69 -0.85
C PRO A 90 -0.33 40.98 -1.13
N ASN A 91 -0.65 41.73 -0.08
CA ASN A 91 -1.22 43.06 -0.20
C ASN A 91 -0.12 44.00 -0.71
N SER A 92 -0.18 44.38 -1.98
CA SER A 92 0.61 45.48 -2.52
C SER A 92 -0.11 46.81 -2.34
#